data_AF-A0A542TH96-F1
#
_entry.id   AF-A0A542TH96-F1
#
_cell.length_a   1.000
_cell.length_b   1.000
_cell.length_c   1.000
_cell.angle_alpha   90.00
_cell.angle_beta   90.00
_cell.angle_gamma   90.00
#
_symmetry.space_group_name_H-M   'P 1'
#
loop_
_entity.id
_entity.type
_entity.pdbx_description
1 polymer ?
#
loop_
_entity_poly.entity_id
_entity_poly.type
_entity_poly.pdbx_seq_one_letter_code
_entity_poly.pdbx_strand_id
1 'polypeptide(L)'
;MRRIGSTPAERGSVGANNCPDVVERDDGDFFVIGKLHLLTESEAVRMDELGASIGEGESLVLVPRDCILAAAKQLAFEGVAGPGAT
;
A
#
# COMPACT_ATOMS: atom_id res chain seq x y z
N MET A 1 13.63 3.25 -8.47
CA MET A 1 12.26 2.82 -8.08
C MET A 1 12.07 1.34 -8.40
N ARG A 2 11.34 0.59 -7.57
CA ARG A 2 10.98 -0.82 -7.81
C ARG A 2 9.59 -1.17 -7.30
N ARG A 3 8.90 -2.13 -7.92
CA ARG A 3 7.65 -2.67 -7.37
C ARG A 3 7.94 -3.60 -6.19
N ILE A 4 7.09 -3.55 -5.17
CA ILE A 4 7.14 -4.46 -4.02
C ILE A 4 5.86 -5.29 -3.96
N GLY A 5 6.02 -6.60 -3.77
CA GLY A 5 4.95 -7.59 -3.83
C GLY A 5 4.59 -8.00 -5.25
N SER A 6 3.50 -8.76 -5.38
CA SER A 6 2.97 -9.19 -6.69
C SER A 6 2.39 -8.02 -7.47
N THR A 7 2.49 -8.06 -8.78
CA THR A 7 1.83 -7.11 -9.69
C THR A 7 0.30 -7.17 -9.58
N PRO A 8 -0.42 -6.09 -9.98
CA PRO A 8 -1.88 -6.13 -10.06
C PRO A 8 -2.42 -7.30 -10.90
N ALA A 9 -1.75 -7.64 -12.01
CA ALA A 9 -2.13 -8.75 -12.88
C ALA A 9 -1.98 -10.11 -12.19
N GLU A 10 -0.89 -10.33 -11.45
CA GLU A 10 -0.68 -11.56 -10.66
C GLU A 10 -1.70 -11.70 -9.53
N ARG A 11 -2.27 -10.59 -9.06
CA ARG A 11 -3.37 -10.57 -8.08
C ARG A 11 -4.76 -10.60 -8.73
N GLY A 12 -4.84 -10.84 -10.04
CA GLY A 12 -6.10 -11.04 -10.76
C GLY A 12 -6.77 -9.76 -11.26
N SER A 13 -6.10 -8.60 -11.21
CA SER A 13 -6.62 -7.39 -11.85
C SER A 13 -6.46 -7.47 -13.36
N VAL A 14 -7.58 -7.57 -14.07
CA VAL A 14 -7.65 -7.64 -15.54
C VAL A 14 -8.29 -6.36 -16.09
N GLY A 15 -7.46 -5.39 -16.50
CA GLY A 15 -7.92 -4.17 -17.19
C GLY A 15 -7.34 -2.87 -16.63
N ALA A 16 -7.45 -1.79 -17.43
CA ALA A 16 -6.80 -0.51 -17.18
C ALA A 16 -7.38 0.35 -16.03
N ASN A 17 -8.46 -0.10 -15.36
CA ASN A 17 -9.30 0.80 -14.56
C ASN A 17 -9.20 0.63 -13.04
N ASN A 18 -8.35 -0.24 -12.49
CA ASN A 18 -7.97 -0.22 -11.07
C ASN A 18 -6.86 -1.24 -10.79
N CYS A 19 -5.62 -0.78 -10.92
CA CYS A 19 -4.43 -1.57 -10.61
C CYS A 19 -3.81 -1.04 -9.31
N PRO A 20 -4.37 -1.37 -8.12
CA PRO A 20 -3.74 -0.98 -6.86
C PRO A 20 -2.33 -1.55 -6.81
N ASP A 21 -1.34 -0.76 -6.43
CA ASP A 21 0.06 -1.16 -6.55
C ASP A 21 0.90 -0.46 -5.49
N VAL A 22 2.04 -1.05 -5.15
CA VAL A 22 3.01 -0.50 -4.20
C VAL A 22 4.38 -0.44 -4.87
N VAL A 23 4.92 0.77 -4.97
CA VAL A 23 6.20 1.04 -5.62
C VAL A 23 7.11 1.74 -4.61
N GLU A 24 8.25 1.13 -4.32
CA GLU A 24 9.30 1.74 -3.52
C GLU A 24 10.12 2.71 -4.38
N ARG A 25 10.34 3.89 -3.85
CA ARG A 25 11.20 4.93 -4.39
C ARG A 25 12.65 4.68 -4.00
N ASP A 26 13.57 5.41 -4.62
CA ASP A 26 15.01 5.26 -4.37
C ASP A 26 15.45 5.76 -2.99
N ASP A 27 14.60 6.54 -2.30
CA ASP A 27 14.78 7.02 -0.93
C ASP A 27 14.16 6.08 0.13
N GLY A 28 13.57 4.95 -0.28
CA GLY A 28 12.93 3.98 0.62
C GLY A 28 11.47 4.31 0.97
N ASP A 29 10.94 5.43 0.49
CA ASP A 29 9.51 5.76 0.60
C ASP A 29 8.66 4.97 -0.41
N PHE A 30 7.36 4.92 -0.18
CA PHE A 30 6.44 4.16 -1.03
C PHE A 30 5.41 5.05 -1.71
N PHE A 31 5.22 4.85 -3.01
CA PHE A 31 3.99 5.23 -3.70
C PHE A 31 2.97 4.11 -3.58
N VAL A 32 1.78 4.46 -3.10
CA VAL A 32 0.66 3.54 -2.93
C VAL A 32 -0.49 3.99 -3.81
N ILE A 33 -0.84 3.15 -4.78
CA ILE A 33 -1.96 3.39 -5.70
C ILE A 33 -3.17 2.61 -5.19
N GLY A 34 -4.30 3.31 -5.04
CA GLY A 34 -5.56 2.74 -4.58
C GLY A 34 -6.74 3.58 -5.06
N LYS A 35 -7.95 3.21 -4.61
CA LYS A 35 -9.15 3.98 -4.91
C LYS A 35 -9.26 5.15 -3.93
N LEU A 36 -9.32 6.38 -4.43
CA LEU A 36 -9.61 7.55 -3.59
C LEU A 36 -10.93 7.34 -2.83
N HIS A 37 -10.91 7.51 -1.51
CA HIS A 37 -12.06 7.27 -0.63
C HIS A 37 -12.30 8.44 0.29
N LEU A 38 -13.57 8.81 0.42
CA LEU A 38 -14.03 9.80 1.38
C LEU A 38 -14.67 9.05 2.53
N LEU A 39 -14.21 9.32 3.74
CA LEU A 39 -14.75 8.70 4.94
C LEU A 39 -16.23 9.05 5.10
N THR A 40 -17.03 8.07 5.49
CA THR A 40 -18.30 8.37 6.13
C THR A 40 -18.04 8.93 7.53
N GLU A 41 -19.03 9.61 8.12
CA GLU A 41 -18.93 10.08 9.51
C GLU A 41 -18.62 8.93 10.49
N SER A 42 -19.25 7.76 10.28
CA SER A 42 -19.02 6.58 11.11
C SER A 42 -17.62 5.97 10.94
N GLU A 43 -17.03 6.03 9.74
CA GLU A 43 -15.66 5.62 9.51
C GLU A 43 -14.67 6.61 10.13
N ALA A 44 -14.95 7.92 10.05
CA ALA A 44 -14.13 8.96 10.67
C ALA A 44 -14.07 8.81 12.20
N VAL A 45 -15.20 8.56 12.87
CA VAL A 45 -15.23 8.29 14.32
C VAL A 45 -14.38 7.07 14.67
N ARG A 46 -14.50 5.98 13.91
CA ARG A 46 -13.69 4.76 14.14
C ARG A 46 -12.20 4.98 13.90
N MET A 47 -11.83 5.83 12.94
CA MET A 47 -10.44 6.19 12.72
C MET A 47 -9.87 6.99 13.89
N ASP A 48 -10.64 7.94 14.41
CA ASP A 48 -10.26 8.73 15.60
C ASP A 48 -10.09 7.86 16.85
N GLU A 49 -10.99 6.89 17.07
CA GLU A 49 -10.87 5.88 18.14
C GLU A 49 -9.58 5.05 18.04
N LEU A 50 -9.05 4.87 16.83
CA LEU A 50 -7.78 4.20 16.55
C LEU A 50 -6.57 5.15 16.60
N GLY A 51 -6.79 6.45 16.83
CA GLY A 51 -5.75 7.48 16.81
C GLY A 51 -5.24 7.82 15.41
N ALA A 52 -6.03 7.57 14.37
CA ALA A 52 -5.70 7.86 12.98
C ALA A 52 -6.51 9.05 12.45
N SER A 53 -5.84 9.98 11.78
CA SER A 53 -6.45 11.15 11.15
C SER A 53 -5.85 11.40 9.77
N ILE A 54 -6.53 12.24 8.96
CA ILE A 54 -6.05 12.70 7.66
C ILE A 54 -5.65 14.17 7.83
N GLY A 55 -4.36 14.45 7.69
CA GLY A 55 -3.78 15.78 7.79
C GLY A 55 -3.96 16.65 6.54
N GLU A 56 -3.48 17.89 6.62
CA GLU A 56 -3.48 18.81 5.48
C GLU A 56 -2.57 18.28 4.36
N GLY A 57 -3.10 18.21 3.14
CA GLY A 57 -2.37 17.68 1.98
C GLY A 57 -2.33 16.15 1.89
N GLU A 58 -2.92 15.44 2.85
CA GLU A 58 -3.04 13.99 2.80
C GLU A 58 -4.33 13.55 2.09
N SER A 59 -4.34 12.31 1.59
CA SER A 59 -5.51 11.73 0.94
C SER A 59 -5.66 10.28 1.33
N LEU A 60 -6.89 9.88 1.65
CA LEU A 60 -7.20 8.49 1.96
C LEU A 60 -7.41 7.70 0.67
N VAL A 61 -6.68 6.60 0.53
CA VAL A 61 -6.86 5.64 -0.55
C VAL A 61 -7.20 4.27 0.02
N LEU A 62 -8.21 3.63 -0.56
CA LEU A 62 -8.52 2.24 -0.28
C LEU A 62 -7.59 1.34 -1.10
N VAL A 63 -6.88 0.48 -0.37
CA VAL A 63 -5.96 -0.51 -0.93
C VAL A 63 -6.43 -1.89 -0.52
N PRO A 64 -6.61 -2.83 -1.47
CA PRO A 64 -6.94 -4.21 -1.14
C PRO A 64 -5.91 -4.86 -0.21
N ARG A 65 -6.39 -5.67 0.73
CA ARG A 65 -5.57 -6.32 1.77
C ARG A 65 -4.44 -7.17 1.19
N ASP A 66 -4.71 -7.88 0.11
CA ASP A 66 -3.74 -8.74 -0.59
C ASP A 66 -2.54 -7.95 -1.14
N CYS A 67 -2.75 -6.70 -1.56
CA CYS A 67 -1.68 -5.80 -2.01
C CYS A 67 -0.67 -5.53 -0.87
N ILE A 68 -1.18 -5.13 0.30
CA ILE A 68 -0.34 -4.84 1.48
C ILE A 68 0.34 -6.12 1.98
N LEU A 69 -0.36 -7.26 2.00
CA LEU A 69 0.24 -8.52 2.44
C LEU A 69 1.35 -9.00 1.51
N ALA A 70 1.17 -8.87 0.19
CA ALA A 70 2.19 -9.23 -0.79
C ALA A 70 3.43 -8.35 -0.61
N ALA A 71 3.25 -7.03 -0.43
CA ALA A 71 4.35 -6.10 -0.22
C ALA A 71 5.10 -6.38 1.10
N ALA A 72 4.35 -6.53 2.21
CA ALA A 72 4.91 -6.81 3.52
C ALA A 72 5.70 -8.13 3.55
N LYS A 73 5.22 -9.17 2.88
CA LYS A 73 5.91 -10.46 2.79
C LYS A 73 7.28 -10.33 2.12
N GLN A 74 7.37 -9.56 1.04
CA GLN A 74 8.64 -9.31 0.36
C GLN A 74 9.59 -8.51 1.26
N LEU A 75 9.14 -7.40 1.84
CA LEU A 75 9.98 -6.57 2.72
C LEU A 75 10.47 -7.34 3.95
N ALA A 76 9.61 -8.16 4.56
CA ALA A 76 10.00 -9.01 5.68
C ALA A 76 11.07 -10.04 5.28
N PHE A 77 10.97 -10.63 4.08
CA PHE A 77 11.98 -11.55 3.57
C PHE A 77 13.32 -10.85 3.32
N GLU A 78 13.28 -9.66 2.71
CA GLU A 78 14.48 -8.85 2.44
C GLU A 78 15.14 -8.35 3.73
N GLY A 79 14.35 -7.94 4.72
CA GLY A 79 14.84 -7.50 6.03
C GLY A 79 15.50 -8.62 6.84
N VAL A 80 15.14 -9.88 6.59
CA VAL A 80 15.80 -11.06 7.17
C VAL A 80 17.07 -11.44 6.41
N ALA A 81 17.15 -11.13 5.11
CA ALA A 81 18.30 -11.47 4.26
C ALA A 81 19.52 -10.53 4.47
N GLY A 82 19.31 -9.28 4.89
CA GLY A 82 20.36 -8.29 5.10
C GLY A 82 21.17 -7.95 3.82
N PRO A 83 21.88 -6.80 3.79
CA PRO A 83 22.75 -6.48 2.67
C PRO A 83 24.01 -7.36 2.74
N GLY A 84 23.96 -8.58 2.20
CA GLY A 84 25.11 -9.48 2.21
C GLY A 84 24.89 -10.93 1.77
N ALA A 85 23.69 -11.32 1.35
CA ALA A 85 23.43 -12.68 0.87
C ALA A 85 23.27 -12.73 -0.67
N THR A 86 24.35 -12.43 -1.40
CA THR A 86 24.79 -13.07 -2.66
C THR A 86 26.16 -12.53 -3.06
#